data_AF-A0A1G3PIB3-F1
#
_entry.id   AF-A0A1G3PIB3-F1
#
_cell.length_a   1.000
_cell.length_b   1.000
_cell.length_c   1.000
_cell.angle_alpha   90.00
_cell.angle_beta   90.00
_cell.angle_gamma   90.00
#
_symmetry.space_group_name_H-M   'P 1'
#
loop_
_entity.id
_entity.type
_entity.pdbx_description
1 polymer ?
#
loop_
_entity_poly.entity_id
_entity_poly.type
_entity_poly.pdbx_seq_one_letter_code
_entity_poly.pdbx_strand_id
1 'polypeptide(L)'
;MRKGIVLVLLILYAGSTYAQESPKSKYKNDAQAYVLYSQANESYRNNDFLTAKNTYLKLIQTFPQSSYVPFSLYMLSFIEIDYLKIIDYLNFIRTDYPDFKYWANAMEKLGDILYVVGDFKTSAEVYESANTEKAYYMLGVIYSADSQHDKAIQAIEKLLYQTKNYELAYKGLLVQAKSCIELKKYTSSLNVLQEAIKLKQWAFDNGVRVLFYAAKSYFYKKEFSKSLHVFSILIRNMPLSAEAALSKNYLTYLENNNIIIAEPVDWIDYYFVKPADLAYKGEKTDLHYDMEVTAEGTVGKAESIAGTVVKSEVLEYVVRVGEYKDLSVANVVATEIAKNQKGIPIGIYYRDDLYYAEIRGIEKLDQAKTYAKLLISIGYKDTKVVEVVKVTEYGEQGN
;
A
#
# COMPACT_ATOMS: atom_id res chain seq x y z
N MET A 1 8.40 -35.91 4.27
CA MET A 1 7.03 -36.42 4.47
C MET A 1 6.19 -35.37 5.19
N ARG A 2 5.39 -34.60 4.47
CA ARG A 2 4.22 -33.87 4.99
C ARG A 2 3.16 -33.97 3.89
N LYS A 3 2.14 -34.80 4.14
CA LYS A 3 0.98 -34.97 3.25
C LYS A 3 0.06 -33.77 3.48
N GLY A 4 0.08 -32.81 2.57
CA GLY A 4 -0.93 -31.76 2.50
C GLY A 4 -2.20 -32.35 1.91
N ILE A 5 -3.29 -32.32 2.69
CA ILE A 5 -4.63 -32.67 2.21
C ILE A 5 -5.06 -31.56 1.27
N VAL A 6 -4.89 -31.77 -0.03
CA VAL A 6 -5.55 -30.98 -1.07
C VAL A 6 -7.03 -31.33 -1.00
N LEU A 7 -7.86 -30.34 -0.66
CA LEU A 7 -9.31 -30.45 -0.79
C LEU A 7 -9.62 -30.46 -2.29
N VAL A 8 -9.56 -31.65 -2.91
CA VAL A 8 -10.04 -31.87 -4.28
C VAL A 8 -11.54 -31.65 -4.24
N LEU A 9 -11.98 -30.46 -4.68
CA LEU A 9 -13.32 -30.28 -5.22
C LEU A 9 -13.42 -31.23 -6.42
N LEU A 10 -13.94 -32.42 -6.15
CA LEU A 10 -14.29 -33.44 -7.15
C LEU A 10 -15.48 -32.89 -7.96
N ILE A 11 -15.19 -31.92 -8.83
CA ILE A 11 -16.06 -31.61 -9.96
C ILE A 11 -15.87 -32.78 -10.91
N LEU A 12 -16.84 -33.69 -10.93
CA LEU A 12 -16.94 -34.74 -11.93
C LEU A 12 -16.88 -34.05 -13.30
N TYR A 13 -15.72 -34.17 -13.97
CA TYR A 13 -15.55 -33.88 -15.38
C TYR A 13 -16.40 -34.90 -16.16
N ALA A 14 -17.69 -34.63 -16.27
CA ALA A 14 -18.51 -35.24 -17.32
C ALA A 14 -18.03 -34.60 -18.62
N GLY A 15 -17.21 -35.33 -19.38
CA GLY A 15 -16.79 -34.93 -20.71
C GLY A 15 -18.02 -34.63 -21.56
N SER A 16 -18.22 -33.35 -21.87
CA SER A 16 -19.28 -32.89 -22.75
C SER A 16 -18.80 -32.99 -24.19
N THR A 17 -19.34 -33.96 -24.91
CA THR A 17 -19.55 -33.84 -26.35
C THR A 17 -20.33 -32.55 -26.59
N TYR A 18 -19.70 -31.56 -27.23
CA TYR A 18 -20.32 -30.31 -27.65
C TYR A 18 -21.35 -30.60 -28.76
N ALA A 19 -22.56 -30.99 -28.38
CA ALA A 19 -23.73 -30.83 -29.21
C ALA A 19 -24.27 -29.41 -28.99
N GLN A 20 -24.42 -28.64 -30.08
CA GLN A 20 -25.10 -27.34 -30.07
C GLN A 20 -26.58 -27.54 -29.70
N GLU A 21 -26.90 -27.62 -28.41
CA GLU A 21 -28.27 -27.49 -27.95
C GLU A 21 -28.73 -26.03 -28.05
N SER A 22 -29.95 -25.85 -28.56
CA SER A 22 -30.63 -24.56 -28.68
C SER A 22 -30.61 -23.77 -27.35
N PRO A 23 -30.35 -22.45 -27.37
CA PRO A 23 -30.23 -21.62 -26.15
C PRO A 23 -31.48 -21.56 -25.26
N LYS A 24 -32.62 -22.15 -25.66
CA LYS A 24 -33.83 -22.22 -24.84
C LYS A 24 -33.84 -23.35 -23.79
N SER A 25 -32.95 -24.36 -23.85
CA SER A 25 -32.91 -25.44 -22.83
C SER A 25 -32.03 -25.12 -21.61
N LYS A 26 -31.17 -24.08 -21.68
CA LYS A 26 -30.10 -23.84 -20.70
C LYS A 26 -30.59 -23.47 -19.27
N TYR A 27 -31.82 -22.99 -19.12
CA TYR A 27 -32.30 -22.36 -17.87
C TYR A 27 -33.44 -23.11 -17.17
N LYS A 28 -33.56 -24.42 -17.38
CA LYS A 28 -34.73 -25.22 -16.97
C LYS A 28 -35.08 -25.13 -15.47
N ASN A 29 -34.17 -24.66 -14.60
CA ASN A 29 -34.38 -24.55 -13.15
C ASN A 29 -34.05 -23.15 -12.55
N ASP A 30 -33.99 -22.09 -13.36
CA ASP A 30 -33.57 -20.76 -12.88
C ASP A 30 -34.49 -20.17 -11.79
N ALA A 31 -35.79 -20.49 -11.80
CA ALA A 31 -36.70 -20.07 -10.74
C ALA A 31 -36.32 -20.64 -9.37
N GLN A 32 -35.88 -21.90 -9.31
CA GLN A 32 -35.45 -22.54 -8.06
C GLN A 32 -34.07 -22.03 -7.62
N ALA A 33 -33.15 -21.85 -8.57
CA ALA A 33 -31.86 -21.24 -8.30
C ALA A 33 -32.02 -19.80 -7.76
N TYR A 34 -32.95 -19.02 -8.31
CA TYR A 34 -33.26 -17.67 -7.84
C TYR A 34 -33.72 -17.64 -6.38
N VAL A 35 -34.52 -18.62 -5.94
CA VAL A 35 -34.94 -18.73 -4.54
C VAL A 35 -33.73 -18.91 -3.62
N LEU A 36 -32.83 -19.85 -3.94
CA LEU A 36 -31.60 -20.05 -3.16
C LEU A 36 -30.71 -18.80 -3.17
N TYR A 37 -30.56 -18.15 -4.33
CA TYR A 37 -29.80 -16.91 -4.47
C TYR A 37 -30.37 -15.79 -3.61
N SER A 38 -31.70 -15.67 -3.56
CA SER A 38 -32.41 -14.66 -2.76
C SER A 38 -32.23 -14.90 -1.26
N GLN A 39 -32.35 -16.16 -0.81
CA GLN A 39 -32.11 -16.57 0.58
C GLN A 39 -30.66 -16.32 1.02
N ALA A 40 -29.69 -16.61 0.15
CA ALA A 40 -28.28 -16.36 0.41
C ALA A 40 -28.00 -14.84 0.54
N ASN A 41 -28.61 -14.02 -0.32
CA ASN A 41 -28.51 -12.56 -0.24
C ASN A 41 -29.17 -11.98 1.02
N GLU A 42 -30.30 -12.54 1.47
CA GLU A 42 -30.94 -12.15 2.72
C GLU A 42 -30.03 -12.45 3.91
N SER A 43 -29.45 -13.66 3.96
CA SER A 43 -28.48 -14.04 4.98
C SER A 43 -27.26 -13.12 4.97
N TYR A 44 -26.74 -12.77 3.79
CA TYR A 44 -25.62 -11.83 3.63
C TYR A 44 -25.95 -10.45 4.19
N ARG A 45 -27.14 -9.90 3.87
CA ARG A 45 -27.60 -8.59 4.40
C ARG A 45 -27.77 -8.59 5.91
N ASN A 46 -28.09 -9.74 6.50
CA ASN A 46 -28.20 -9.93 7.96
C ASN A 46 -26.84 -10.22 8.63
N ASN A 47 -25.73 -10.13 7.90
CA ASN A 47 -24.37 -10.50 8.35
C ASN A 47 -24.21 -11.97 8.78
N ASP A 48 -25.15 -12.86 8.42
CA ASP A 48 -24.98 -14.30 8.58
C ASP A 48 -24.21 -14.87 7.38
N PHE A 49 -22.91 -14.59 7.38
CA PHE A 49 -22.01 -14.95 6.30
C PHE A 49 -21.85 -16.46 6.13
N LEU A 50 -21.96 -17.24 7.21
CA LEU A 50 -21.86 -18.70 7.15
C LEU A 50 -23.07 -19.30 6.42
N THR A 51 -24.29 -18.88 6.79
CA THR A 51 -25.51 -19.33 6.12
C THR A 51 -25.55 -18.85 4.67
N ALA A 52 -25.15 -17.60 4.41
CA ALA A 52 -25.04 -17.07 3.05
C ALA A 52 -24.10 -17.93 2.19
N LYS A 53 -22.89 -18.20 2.67
CA LYS A 53 -21.88 -19.04 1.99
C LYS A 53 -22.42 -20.43 1.67
N ASN A 54 -22.98 -21.12 2.67
CA ASN A 54 -23.51 -22.47 2.49
C ASN A 54 -24.66 -22.49 1.47
N THR A 55 -25.51 -21.46 1.46
CA THR A 55 -26.65 -21.36 0.54
C THR A 55 -26.19 -21.08 -0.90
N TYR A 56 -25.19 -20.19 -1.10
CA TYR A 56 -24.58 -19.99 -2.42
C TYR A 56 -23.92 -21.27 -2.96
N LEU A 57 -23.17 -21.99 -2.12
CA LEU A 57 -22.55 -23.26 -2.52
C LEU A 57 -23.60 -24.31 -2.89
N LYS A 58 -24.71 -24.39 -2.14
CA LYS A 58 -25.84 -25.28 -2.46
C LYS A 58 -26.47 -24.94 -3.81
N LEU A 59 -26.62 -23.65 -4.14
CA LEU A 59 -27.10 -23.22 -5.45
C LEU A 59 -26.20 -23.74 -6.56
N ILE A 60 -24.88 -23.53 -6.44
CA ILE A 60 -23.90 -23.94 -7.46
C ILE A 60 -23.91 -25.46 -7.65
N GLN A 61 -23.99 -26.23 -6.56
CA GLN A 61 -24.04 -27.69 -6.60
C GLN A 61 -25.34 -28.24 -7.20
N THR A 62 -26.48 -27.62 -6.88
CA THR A 62 -27.81 -28.12 -7.30
C THR A 62 -28.17 -27.67 -8.71
N PHE A 63 -27.72 -26.48 -9.12
CA PHE A 63 -28.09 -25.83 -10.37
C PHE A 63 -26.86 -25.28 -11.12
N PRO A 64 -25.88 -26.13 -11.50
CA PRO A 64 -24.60 -25.67 -12.06
C PRO A 64 -24.72 -24.94 -13.42
N GLN A 65 -25.84 -25.11 -14.13
CA GLN A 65 -26.11 -24.43 -15.41
C GLN A 65 -26.95 -23.14 -15.25
N SER A 66 -27.31 -22.77 -14.02
CA SER A 66 -28.17 -21.60 -13.78
C SER A 66 -27.47 -20.29 -14.09
N SER A 67 -28.23 -19.30 -14.57
CA SER A 67 -27.74 -17.93 -14.74
C SER A 67 -27.30 -17.26 -13.42
N TYR A 68 -27.71 -17.80 -12.26
CA TYR A 68 -27.34 -17.30 -10.93
C TYR A 68 -26.01 -17.84 -10.38
N VAL A 69 -25.37 -18.79 -11.07
CA VAL A 69 -24.06 -19.33 -10.68
C VAL A 69 -22.97 -18.25 -10.65
N PRO A 70 -22.74 -17.44 -11.70
CA PRO A 70 -21.69 -16.42 -11.66
C PRO A 70 -21.97 -15.33 -10.61
N PHE A 71 -23.24 -15.02 -10.33
CA PHE A 71 -23.59 -14.13 -9.22
C PHE A 71 -23.23 -14.73 -7.85
N SER A 72 -23.49 -16.02 -7.66
CA SER A 72 -23.18 -16.73 -6.42
C SER A 72 -21.67 -16.83 -6.19
N LEU A 73 -20.91 -17.17 -7.23
CA LEU A 73 -19.44 -17.18 -7.19
C LEU A 73 -18.87 -15.80 -6.88
N TYR A 74 -19.43 -14.75 -7.50
CA TYR A 74 -19.02 -13.38 -7.25
C TYR A 74 -19.30 -12.99 -5.80
N MET A 75 -20.47 -13.31 -5.24
CA MET A 75 -20.78 -13.05 -3.83
C MET A 75 -19.90 -13.86 -2.86
N LEU A 76 -19.60 -15.12 -3.19
CA LEU A 76 -18.67 -15.95 -2.41
C LEU A 76 -17.28 -15.33 -2.33
N SER A 77 -16.83 -14.62 -3.36
CA SER A 77 -15.54 -13.90 -3.35
C SER A 77 -15.45 -12.77 -2.31
N PHE A 78 -16.59 -12.26 -1.81
CA PHE A 78 -16.64 -11.26 -0.74
C PHE A 78 -16.74 -11.88 0.66
N ILE A 79 -17.27 -13.10 0.75
CA ILE A 79 -17.53 -13.78 2.02
C ILE A 79 -16.35 -14.70 2.41
N GLU A 80 -15.69 -15.27 1.42
CA GLU A 80 -14.57 -16.17 1.64
C GLU A 80 -13.35 -15.43 2.18
N ILE A 81 -12.62 -16.09 3.10
CA ILE A 81 -11.39 -15.56 3.71
C ILE A 81 -10.13 -16.21 3.12
N ASP A 82 -10.29 -17.37 2.51
CA ASP A 82 -9.22 -18.13 1.88
C ASP A 82 -8.96 -17.60 0.45
N TYR A 83 -7.83 -16.92 0.27
CA TYR A 83 -7.47 -16.32 -1.02
C TYR A 83 -7.44 -17.33 -2.17
N LEU A 84 -7.04 -18.58 -1.94
CA LEU A 84 -6.99 -19.59 -2.99
C LEU A 84 -8.39 -19.92 -3.50
N LYS A 85 -9.36 -20.06 -2.60
CA LYS A 85 -10.77 -20.28 -2.98
C LYS A 85 -11.38 -19.08 -3.68
N ILE A 86 -11.04 -17.86 -3.25
CA ILE A 86 -11.48 -16.64 -3.93
C ILE A 86 -10.97 -16.62 -5.38
N ILE A 87 -9.68 -16.94 -5.57
CA ILE A 87 -9.06 -17.06 -6.90
C ILE A 87 -9.78 -18.12 -7.73
N ASP A 88 -10.09 -19.29 -7.16
CA ASP A 88 -10.83 -20.35 -7.86
C ASP A 88 -12.22 -19.88 -8.32
N TYR A 89 -13.00 -19.24 -7.43
CA TYR A 89 -14.33 -18.74 -7.77
C TYR A 89 -14.29 -17.70 -8.91
N LEU A 90 -13.32 -16.77 -8.85
CA LEU A 90 -13.19 -15.71 -9.85
C LEU A 90 -12.61 -16.21 -11.17
N ASN A 91 -11.72 -17.22 -11.14
CA ASN A 91 -11.23 -17.89 -12.35
C ASN A 91 -12.33 -18.66 -13.07
N PHE A 92 -13.25 -19.27 -12.31
CA PHE A 92 -14.43 -19.90 -12.89
C PHE A 92 -15.32 -18.88 -13.60
N ILE A 93 -15.54 -17.70 -13.01
CA ILE A 93 -16.22 -16.57 -13.69
C ILE A 93 -15.46 -16.15 -14.94
N ARG A 94 -14.13 -15.97 -14.86
CA ARG A 94 -13.27 -15.55 -15.98
C ARG A 94 -13.42 -16.46 -17.19
N THR A 95 -13.44 -17.77 -16.96
CA THR A 95 -13.36 -18.78 -18.02
C THR A 95 -14.73 -19.16 -18.56
N ASP A 96 -15.70 -19.40 -17.68
CA ASP A 96 -16.97 -20.01 -18.06
C ASP A 96 -18.11 -19.00 -18.23
N TYR A 97 -17.91 -17.75 -17.77
CA TYR A 97 -18.92 -16.68 -17.84
C TYR A 97 -18.34 -15.34 -18.33
N PRO A 98 -17.71 -15.28 -19.53
CA PRO A 98 -17.13 -14.05 -20.07
C PRO A 98 -18.15 -12.92 -20.28
N ASP A 99 -19.43 -13.26 -20.48
CA ASP A 99 -20.53 -12.29 -20.66
C ASP A 99 -21.21 -11.88 -19.34
N PHE A 100 -20.63 -12.23 -18.19
CA PHE A 100 -21.22 -11.91 -16.89
C PHE A 100 -21.33 -10.39 -16.69
N LYS A 101 -22.49 -9.90 -16.24
CA LYS A 101 -22.74 -8.46 -16.05
C LYS A 101 -21.70 -7.75 -15.16
N TYR A 102 -21.13 -8.44 -14.18
CA TYR A 102 -20.08 -7.91 -13.30
C TYR A 102 -18.70 -8.49 -13.62
N TRP A 103 -18.47 -8.94 -14.84
CA TRP A 103 -17.21 -9.57 -15.24
C TRP A 103 -16.01 -8.66 -15.00
N ALA A 104 -16.09 -7.38 -15.39
CA ALA A 104 -15.01 -6.42 -15.15
C ALA A 104 -14.71 -6.24 -13.65
N ASN A 105 -15.74 -6.15 -12.81
CA ASN A 105 -15.58 -6.07 -11.35
C ASN A 105 -14.97 -7.36 -10.76
N ALA A 106 -15.37 -8.52 -11.29
CA ALA A 106 -14.78 -9.81 -10.90
C ALA A 106 -13.29 -9.87 -11.29
N MET A 107 -12.92 -9.36 -12.47
CA MET A 107 -11.52 -9.32 -12.91
C MET A 107 -10.69 -8.34 -12.10
N GLU A 108 -11.20 -7.15 -11.80
CA GLU A 108 -10.52 -6.23 -10.88
C GLU A 108 -10.26 -6.88 -9.52
N LYS A 109 -11.27 -7.56 -8.96
CA LYS A 109 -11.11 -8.25 -7.68
C LYS A 109 -10.11 -9.40 -7.77
N LEU A 110 -10.11 -10.17 -8.86
CA LEU A 110 -9.12 -11.23 -9.08
C LEU A 110 -7.71 -10.64 -9.18
N GLY A 111 -7.55 -9.55 -9.92
CA GLY A 111 -6.31 -8.78 -10.00
C GLY A 111 -5.82 -8.31 -8.64
N ASP A 112 -6.72 -7.76 -7.81
CA ASP A 112 -6.40 -7.30 -6.46
C ASP A 112 -5.90 -8.45 -5.58
N ILE A 113 -6.58 -9.60 -5.59
CA ILE A 113 -6.18 -10.77 -4.79
C ILE A 113 -4.83 -11.31 -5.28
N LEU A 114 -4.63 -11.43 -6.59
CA LEU A 114 -3.35 -11.87 -7.18
C LEU A 114 -2.21 -10.92 -6.82
N TYR A 115 -2.46 -9.62 -6.82
CA TYR A 115 -1.49 -8.61 -6.39
C TYR A 115 -1.12 -8.79 -4.91
N VAL A 116 -2.11 -8.97 -4.03
CA VAL A 116 -1.90 -9.17 -2.58
C VAL A 116 -1.08 -10.43 -2.28
N VAL A 117 -1.32 -11.52 -3.01
CA VAL A 117 -0.54 -12.77 -2.83
C VAL A 117 0.82 -12.72 -3.54
N GLY A 118 1.15 -11.61 -4.23
CA GLY A 118 2.45 -11.39 -4.87
C GLY A 118 2.58 -11.99 -6.27
N ASP A 119 1.51 -12.50 -6.87
CA ASP A 119 1.51 -12.95 -8.27
C ASP A 119 1.26 -11.77 -9.22
N PHE A 120 2.25 -10.88 -9.30
CA PHE A 120 2.16 -9.65 -10.09
C PHE A 120 1.99 -9.90 -11.59
N LYS A 121 2.57 -10.99 -12.10
CA LYS A 121 2.46 -11.35 -13.52
C LYS A 121 1.01 -11.70 -13.87
N THR A 122 0.41 -12.64 -13.16
CA THR A 122 -0.99 -13.02 -13.43
C THR A 122 -1.94 -11.88 -13.10
N SER A 123 -1.65 -11.09 -12.05
CA SER A 123 -2.41 -9.89 -11.73
C SER A 123 -2.46 -8.89 -12.89
N ALA A 124 -1.32 -8.60 -13.52
CA ALA A 124 -1.26 -7.74 -14.69
C ALA A 124 -2.09 -8.27 -15.86
N GLU A 125 -1.95 -9.56 -16.21
CA GLU A 125 -2.74 -10.20 -17.28
C GLU A 125 -4.25 -10.06 -17.05
N VAL A 126 -4.69 -10.21 -15.79
CA VAL A 126 -6.09 -10.04 -15.41
C VAL A 126 -6.54 -8.59 -15.54
N TYR A 127 -5.76 -7.61 -15.06
CA TYR A 127 -6.12 -6.20 -15.21
C TYR A 127 -6.15 -5.73 -16.66
N GLU A 128 -5.25 -6.23 -17.52
CA GLU A 128 -5.30 -5.92 -18.97
C GLU A 128 -6.64 -6.31 -19.59
N SER A 129 -7.21 -7.43 -19.14
CA SER A 129 -8.51 -7.91 -19.62
C SER A 129 -9.70 -7.09 -19.10
N ALA A 130 -9.59 -6.50 -17.89
CA ALA A 130 -10.68 -5.77 -17.24
C ALA A 130 -11.00 -4.43 -17.93
N ASN A 131 -10.00 -3.74 -18.50
CA ASN A 131 -10.15 -2.49 -19.26
C ASN A 131 -10.97 -1.40 -18.52
N THR A 132 -10.71 -1.22 -17.23
CA THR A 132 -11.33 -0.18 -16.39
C THR A 132 -10.31 0.86 -15.93
N GLU A 133 -10.78 2.00 -15.44
CA GLU A 133 -9.90 3.04 -14.86
C GLU A 133 -9.03 2.48 -13.73
N LYS A 134 -9.61 1.70 -12.81
CA LYS A 134 -8.87 1.06 -11.73
C LYS A 134 -7.84 0.06 -12.25
N ALA A 135 -8.20 -0.74 -13.25
CA ALA A 135 -7.28 -1.69 -13.86
C ALA A 135 -6.07 -0.99 -14.50
N TYR A 136 -6.29 0.12 -15.20
CA TYR A 136 -5.20 0.92 -15.77
C TYR A 136 -4.29 1.52 -14.70
N TYR A 137 -4.85 2.01 -13.60
CA TYR A 137 -4.05 2.46 -12.47
C TYR A 137 -3.18 1.33 -11.90
N MET A 138 -3.77 0.15 -11.65
CA MET A 138 -3.05 -0.98 -11.08
C MET A 138 -1.99 -1.54 -12.04
N LEU A 139 -2.25 -1.57 -13.35
CA LEU A 139 -1.23 -1.88 -14.37
C LEU A 139 -0.07 -0.89 -14.30
N GLY A 140 -0.35 0.40 -14.16
CA GLY A 140 0.67 1.43 -13.95
C GLY A 140 1.54 1.12 -12.73
N VAL A 141 0.92 0.76 -11.60
CA VAL A 141 1.63 0.38 -10.36
C VAL A 141 2.49 -0.86 -10.55
N ILE A 142 1.92 -1.94 -11.09
CA ILE A 142 2.62 -3.21 -11.30
C ILE A 142 3.79 -3.04 -12.26
N TYR A 143 3.58 -2.41 -13.42
CA TYR A 143 4.64 -2.18 -14.39
C TYR A 143 5.72 -1.23 -13.87
N SER A 144 5.38 -0.26 -13.02
CA SER A 144 6.38 0.61 -12.39
C SER A 144 7.24 -0.17 -11.39
N ALA A 145 6.64 -1.08 -10.61
CA ALA A 145 7.35 -1.92 -9.66
C ALA A 145 8.24 -2.97 -10.34
N ASP A 146 7.82 -3.50 -11.49
CA ASP A 146 8.57 -4.46 -12.31
C ASP A 146 9.58 -3.79 -13.28
N SER A 147 9.92 -2.52 -13.05
CA SER A 147 10.82 -1.71 -13.88
C SER A 147 10.43 -1.57 -15.36
N GLN A 148 9.20 -1.95 -15.75
CA GLN A 148 8.62 -1.76 -17.08
C GLN A 148 8.03 -0.34 -17.21
N HIS A 149 8.86 0.68 -16.97
CA HIS A 149 8.41 2.06 -16.80
C HIS A 149 7.69 2.66 -18.03
N ASP A 150 8.08 2.28 -19.26
CA ASP A 150 7.35 2.75 -20.46
C ASP A 150 5.93 2.15 -20.54
N LYS A 151 5.73 0.90 -20.11
CA LYS A 151 4.38 0.30 -20.02
C LYS A 151 3.56 0.94 -18.90
N ALA A 152 4.21 1.26 -17.78
CA ALA A 152 3.56 1.98 -16.68
C ALA A 152 3.01 3.33 -17.16
N ILE A 153 3.82 4.09 -17.91
CA ILE A 153 3.40 5.37 -18.50
C ILE A 153 2.20 5.16 -19.44
N GLN A 154 2.26 4.20 -20.37
CA GLN A 154 1.16 3.90 -21.29
C GLN A 154 -0.15 3.52 -20.57
N ALA A 155 -0.05 2.73 -19.49
CA ALA A 155 -1.22 2.37 -18.69
C ALA A 155 -1.85 3.61 -18.02
N ILE A 156 -1.03 4.49 -17.45
CA ILE A 156 -1.52 5.74 -16.86
C ILE A 156 -2.11 6.68 -17.91
N GLU A 157 -1.54 6.78 -19.11
CA GLU A 157 -2.10 7.57 -20.20
C GLU A 157 -3.51 7.09 -20.59
N LYS A 158 -3.72 5.76 -20.63
CA LYS A 158 -5.06 5.19 -20.84
C LYS A 158 -6.03 5.52 -19.70
N LEU A 159 -5.58 5.45 -18.45
CA LEU A 159 -6.36 5.90 -17.29
C LEU A 159 -6.79 7.37 -17.45
N LEU A 160 -5.84 8.27 -17.74
CA LEU A 160 -6.09 9.71 -17.80
C LEU A 160 -7.00 10.10 -18.97
N TYR A 161 -6.99 9.33 -20.06
CA TYR A 161 -7.90 9.54 -21.18
C TYR A 161 -9.37 9.27 -20.81
N GLN A 162 -9.63 8.33 -19.90
CA GLN A 162 -10.97 7.86 -19.58
C GLN A 162 -11.53 8.44 -18.28
N THR A 163 -10.66 8.70 -17.31
CA THR A 163 -11.10 8.97 -15.94
C THR A 163 -11.67 10.37 -15.75
N LYS A 164 -12.77 10.43 -14.98
CA LYS A 164 -13.31 11.66 -14.39
C LYS A 164 -13.05 11.74 -12.88
N ASN A 165 -12.36 10.74 -12.33
CA ASN A 165 -12.03 10.68 -10.92
C ASN A 165 -10.70 11.40 -10.66
N TYR A 166 -10.77 12.62 -10.12
CA TYR A 166 -9.59 13.45 -9.87
C TYR A 166 -8.61 12.85 -8.84
N GLU A 167 -9.11 12.09 -7.86
CA GLU A 167 -8.23 11.39 -6.91
C GLU A 167 -7.43 10.30 -7.61
N LEU A 168 -8.10 9.51 -8.47
CA LEU A 168 -7.45 8.45 -9.22
C LEU A 168 -6.47 9.01 -10.26
N ALA A 169 -6.84 10.10 -10.94
CA ALA A 169 -5.97 10.82 -11.86
C ALA A 169 -4.70 11.32 -11.15
N TYR A 170 -4.83 11.92 -9.95
CA TYR A 170 -3.70 12.34 -9.14
C TYR A 170 -2.75 11.17 -8.82
N LYS A 171 -3.29 10.04 -8.34
CA LYS A 171 -2.50 8.83 -8.06
C LYS A 171 -1.79 8.32 -9.31
N GLY A 172 -2.47 8.31 -10.46
CA GLY A 172 -1.90 7.92 -11.75
C GLY A 172 -0.73 8.81 -12.16
N LEU A 173 -0.91 10.14 -12.11
CA LEU A 173 0.14 11.11 -12.45
C LEU A 173 1.40 10.93 -11.58
N LEU A 174 1.25 10.60 -10.28
CA LEU A 174 2.40 10.29 -9.42
C LEU A 174 3.16 9.03 -9.86
N VAL A 175 2.45 7.98 -10.30
CA VAL A 175 3.07 6.76 -10.85
C VAL A 175 3.80 7.07 -12.16
N GLN A 176 3.20 7.89 -13.03
CA GLN A 176 3.82 8.32 -14.28
C GLN A 176 5.07 9.17 -14.02
N ALA A 177 5.01 10.14 -13.10
CA ALA A 177 6.15 10.97 -12.72
C ALA A 177 7.31 10.14 -12.16
N LYS A 178 7.02 9.20 -11.25
CA LYS A 178 8.02 8.25 -10.74
C LYS A 178 8.67 7.47 -11.89
N SER A 179 7.87 6.92 -12.79
CA SER A 179 8.35 6.15 -13.94
C SER A 179 9.21 6.99 -14.90
N CYS A 180 8.86 8.27 -15.10
CA CYS A 180 9.69 9.23 -15.83
C CYS A 180 11.06 9.47 -15.16
N ILE A 181 11.11 9.56 -13.82
CA ILE A 181 12.36 9.73 -13.07
C ILE A 181 13.28 8.51 -13.26
N GLU A 182 12.74 7.30 -13.15
CA GLU A 182 13.51 6.05 -13.32
C GLU A 182 14.07 5.92 -14.75
N LEU A 183 13.31 6.38 -15.75
CA LEU A 183 13.77 6.49 -17.15
C LEU A 183 14.70 7.68 -17.42
N LYS A 184 15.08 8.45 -16.40
CA LYS A 184 15.87 9.68 -16.50
C LYS A 184 15.23 10.77 -17.38
N LYS A 185 13.92 10.68 -17.62
CA LYS A 185 13.10 11.67 -18.35
C LYS A 185 12.64 12.78 -17.39
N TYR A 186 13.59 13.48 -16.76
CA TYR A 186 13.30 14.41 -15.66
C TYR A 186 12.44 15.62 -16.06
N THR A 187 12.61 16.15 -17.28
CA THR A 187 11.75 17.23 -17.78
C THR A 187 10.31 16.75 -17.95
N SER A 188 10.11 15.54 -18.48
CA SER A 188 8.77 14.94 -18.58
C SER A 188 8.16 14.70 -17.21
N SER A 189 8.95 14.23 -16.23
CA SER A 189 8.52 14.11 -14.83
C SER A 189 8.00 15.44 -14.27
N LEU A 190 8.76 16.54 -14.45
CA LEU A 190 8.34 17.87 -13.98
C LEU A 190 7.03 18.33 -14.64
N ASN A 191 6.85 18.11 -15.95
CA ASN A 191 5.60 18.44 -16.64
C ASN A 191 4.41 17.64 -16.09
N VAL A 192 4.60 16.34 -15.82
CA VAL A 192 3.56 15.50 -15.21
C VAL A 192 3.22 15.99 -13.79
N LEU A 193 4.21 16.39 -13.01
CA LEU A 193 4.03 16.91 -11.65
C LEU A 193 3.32 18.28 -11.63
N GLN A 194 3.54 19.11 -12.64
CA GLN A 194 2.80 20.35 -12.85
C GLN A 194 1.31 20.13 -13.15
N GLU A 195 0.95 18.99 -13.75
CA GLU A 195 -0.46 18.60 -13.87
C GLU A 195 -0.99 18.01 -12.54
N ALA A 196 -0.19 17.17 -11.87
CA ALA A 196 -0.58 16.54 -10.60
C ALA A 196 -0.89 17.56 -9.50
N ILE A 197 -0.10 18.63 -9.39
CA ILE A 197 -0.27 19.66 -8.35
C ILE A 197 -1.59 20.41 -8.47
N LYS A 198 -2.15 20.55 -9.69
CA LYS A 198 -3.47 21.15 -9.92
C LYS A 198 -4.57 20.32 -9.26
N LEU A 199 -4.31 19.03 -9.06
CA LEU A 199 -5.21 18.08 -8.40
C LEU A 199 -4.94 17.91 -6.90
N LYS A 200 -4.05 18.71 -6.30
CA LYS A 200 -3.64 18.60 -4.89
C LYS A 200 -4.81 18.60 -3.90
N GLN A 201 -5.90 19.32 -4.17
CA GLN A 201 -7.06 19.36 -3.26
C GLN A 201 -7.81 18.02 -3.14
N TRP A 202 -7.58 17.08 -4.08
CA TRP A 202 -8.09 15.72 -4.03
C TRP A 202 -7.02 14.71 -3.57
N ALA A 203 -5.83 15.19 -3.19
CA ALA A 203 -4.73 14.35 -2.76
C ALA A 203 -4.78 14.08 -1.25
N PHE A 204 -4.69 12.81 -0.85
CA PHE A 204 -4.58 12.43 0.55
C PHE A 204 -3.24 12.85 1.19
N ASP A 205 -2.18 12.95 0.39
CA ASP A 205 -0.83 13.28 0.86
C ASP A 205 -0.55 14.79 0.88
N ASN A 206 -1.55 15.64 0.65
CA ASN A 206 -1.41 17.10 0.57
C ASN A 206 -0.30 17.57 -0.40
N GLY A 207 0.06 16.77 -1.41
CA GLY A 207 1.12 17.10 -2.36
C GLY A 207 2.55 16.80 -1.89
N VAL A 208 2.73 16.05 -0.81
CA VAL A 208 4.04 15.59 -0.32
C VAL A 208 4.84 14.91 -1.42
N ARG A 209 4.24 13.95 -2.14
CA ARG A 209 4.94 13.22 -3.22
C ARG A 209 5.24 14.10 -4.43
N VAL A 210 4.40 15.11 -4.70
CA VAL A 210 4.68 16.09 -5.75
C VAL A 210 5.96 16.84 -5.45
N LEU A 211 6.08 17.39 -4.24
CA LEU A 211 7.29 18.10 -3.81
C LEU A 211 8.52 17.18 -3.87
N PHE A 212 8.41 15.97 -3.33
CA PHE A 212 9.52 15.02 -3.30
C PHE A 212 10.01 14.64 -4.69
N TYR A 213 9.10 14.27 -5.60
CA TYR A 213 9.45 13.89 -6.97
C TYR A 213 9.93 15.10 -7.80
N ALA A 214 9.40 16.30 -7.57
CA ALA A 214 9.89 17.51 -8.22
C ALA A 214 11.32 17.83 -7.78
N ALA A 215 11.58 17.80 -6.47
CA ALA A 215 12.90 18.03 -5.90
C ALA A 215 13.94 17.01 -6.41
N LYS A 216 13.58 15.71 -6.44
CA LYS A 216 14.41 14.65 -7.04
C LYS A 216 14.66 14.88 -8.54
N SER A 217 13.64 15.31 -9.29
CA SER A 217 13.78 15.58 -10.73
C SER A 217 14.76 16.74 -10.97
N TYR A 218 14.66 17.84 -10.22
CA TYR A 218 15.64 18.92 -10.27
C TYR A 218 17.04 18.47 -9.85
N PHE A 219 17.13 17.67 -8.78
CA PHE A 219 18.40 17.12 -8.29
C PHE A 219 19.15 16.36 -9.39
N TYR A 220 18.47 15.40 -10.04
CA TYR A 220 19.09 14.59 -11.08
C TYR A 220 19.34 15.33 -12.39
N LYS A 221 18.62 16.43 -12.64
CA LYS A 221 18.95 17.39 -13.70
C LYS A 221 20.15 18.29 -13.39
N LYS A 222 20.71 18.20 -12.18
CA LYS A 222 21.75 19.11 -11.67
C LYS A 222 21.28 20.56 -11.50
N GLU A 223 19.97 20.79 -11.44
CA GLU A 223 19.36 22.08 -11.09
C GLU A 223 19.31 22.20 -9.55
N PHE A 224 20.48 22.17 -8.91
CA PHE A 224 20.61 21.96 -7.47
C PHE A 224 19.97 23.08 -6.62
N SER A 225 20.03 24.34 -7.06
CA SER A 225 19.39 25.45 -6.35
C SER A 225 17.85 25.31 -6.30
N LYS A 226 17.22 24.83 -7.37
CA LYS A 226 15.78 24.52 -7.37
C LYS A 226 15.46 23.28 -6.54
N SER A 227 16.32 22.27 -6.60
CA SER A 227 16.17 21.07 -5.76
C SER A 227 16.21 21.43 -4.27
N LEU A 228 17.19 22.25 -3.85
CA LEU A 228 17.31 22.78 -2.50
C LEU A 228 16.03 23.50 -2.06
N HIS A 229 15.50 24.38 -2.92
CA HIS A 229 14.28 25.13 -2.66
C HIS A 229 13.09 24.20 -2.38
N VAL A 230 12.83 23.25 -3.26
CA VAL A 230 11.67 22.36 -3.16
C VAL A 230 11.79 21.38 -1.99
N PHE A 231 12.98 20.82 -1.72
CA PHE A 231 13.20 19.99 -0.53
C PHE A 231 13.00 20.78 0.77
N SER A 232 13.43 22.05 0.81
CA SER A 232 13.24 22.92 1.97
C SER A 232 11.76 23.18 2.25
N ILE A 233 10.95 23.41 1.20
CA ILE A 233 9.49 23.55 1.33
C ILE A 233 8.89 22.26 1.90
N LEU A 234 9.30 21.09 1.39
CA LEU A 234 8.79 19.81 1.87
C LEU A 234 9.09 19.59 3.36
N ILE A 235 10.31 19.81 3.80
CA ILE A 235 10.69 19.63 5.21
C ILE A 235 9.99 20.65 6.10
N ARG A 236 9.89 21.92 5.68
CA ARG A 236 9.24 22.97 6.46
C ARG A 236 7.74 22.70 6.64
N ASN A 237 7.05 22.37 5.55
CA ASN A 237 5.60 22.27 5.54
C ASN A 237 5.11 20.89 6.01
N MET A 238 5.91 19.84 5.83
CA MET A 238 5.54 18.44 6.09
C MET A 238 6.65 17.65 6.82
N PRO A 239 7.18 18.16 7.96
CA PRO A 239 8.39 17.63 8.61
C PRO A 239 8.29 16.18 9.09
N LEU A 240 7.06 15.69 9.31
CA LEU A 240 6.77 14.34 9.81
C LEU A 240 6.53 13.32 8.68
N SER A 241 6.58 13.73 7.40
CA SER A 241 6.43 12.80 6.28
C SER A 241 7.67 11.94 6.08
N ALA A 242 7.48 10.70 5.58
CA ALA A 242 8.59 9.82 5.22
C ALA A 242 9.46 10.46 4.13
N GLU A 243 8.85 11.14 3.17
CA GLU A 243 9.51 11.87 2.10
C GLU A 243 10.36 13.02 2.65
N ALA A 244 9.91 13.76 3.67
CA ALA A 244 10.72 14.78 4.33
C ALA A 244 11.95 14.16 5.04
N ALA A 245 11.78 13.01 5.69
CA ALA A 245 12.91 12.29 6.28
C ALA A 245 13.94 11.87 5.22
N LEU A 246 13.48 11.30 4.10
CA LEU A 246 14.34 10.93 2.97
C LEU A 246 15.03 12.16 2.33
N SER A 247 14.36 13.30 2.32
CA SER A 247 14.86 14.55 1.74
C SER A 247 16.07 15.12 2.48
N LYS A 248 16.21 14.83 3.78
CA LYS A 248 17.36 15.28 4.58
C LYS A 248 18.69 14.81 3.99
N ASN A 249 18.75 13.59 3.46
CA ASN A 249 19.96 13.05 2.82
C ASN A 249 20.36 13.88 1.58
N TYR A 250 19.38 14.33 0.79
CA TYR A 250 19.64 15.19 -0.36
C TYR A 250 20.11 16.58 0.07
N LEU A 251 19.51 17.16 1.12
CA LEU A 251 19.95 18.45 1.65
C LEU A 251 21.38 18.39 2.18
N THR A 252 21.73 17.37 2.97
CA THR A 252 23.12 17.18 3.43
C THR A 252 24.10 17.06 2.26
N TYR A 253 23.73 16.36 1.20
CA TYR A 253 24.54 16.32 -0.02
C TYR A 253 24.73 17.72 -0.62
N LEU A 254 23.67 18.51 -0.74
CA LEU A 254 23.70 19.85 -1.32
C LEU A 254 24.56 20.80 -0.48
N GLU A 255 24.40 20.77 0.84
CA GLU A 255 25.20 21.54 1.81
C GLU A 255 26.69 21.20 1.72
N ASN A 256 27.04 19.91 1.71
CA ASN A 256 28.43 19.46 1.60
C ASN A 256 29.10 19.88 0.28
N ASN A 257 28.30 20.18 -0.75
CA ASN A 257 28.76 20.69 -2.04
C ASN A 257 28.63 22.22 -2.18
N ASN A 258 28.45 22.93 -1.06
CA ASN A 258 28.30 24.40 -0.99
C ASN A 258 27.12 24.96 -1.82
N ILE A 259 26.09 24.15 -2.09
CA ILE A 259 24.85 24.64 -2.69
C ILE A 259 23.94 25.12 -1.57
N ILE A 260 24.02 26.41 -1.27
CA ILE A 260 23.27 27.05 -0.17
C ILE A 260 22.25 28.10 -0.64
N ILE A 261 22.29 28.48 -1.93
CA ILE A 261 21.37 29.46 -2.50
C ILE A 261 20.25 28.72 -3.22
N ALA A 262 19.04 28.85 -2.66
CA ALA A 262 17.81 28.31 -3.24
C ALA A 262 17.32 29.20 -4.40
N GLU A 263 16.93 28.58 -5.50
CA GLU A 263 16.27 29.26 -6.63
C GLU A 263 14.77 28.94 -6.57
N PRO A 264 13.89 29.96 -6.52
CA PRO A 264 12.44 29.76 -6.50
C PRO A 264 11.91 28.94 -7.67
N VAL A 265 10.77 28.30 -7.46
CA VAL A 265 10.08 27.51 -8.49
C VAL A 265 8.63 27.95 -8.52
N ASP A 266 8.31 28.88 -9.43
CA ASP A 266 7.02 29.60 -9.45
C ASP A 266 5.80 28.69 -9.31
N TRP A 267 5.78 27.59 -10.06
CA TRP A 267 4.65 26.66 -10.04
C TRP A 267 4.56 25.84 -8.75
N ILE A 268 5.65 25.69 -7.98
CA ILE A 268 5.61 25.10 -6.63
C ILE A 268 5.18 26.15 -5.63
N ASP A 269 5.77 27.34 -5.70
CA ASP A 269 5.57 28.42 -4.74
C ASP A 269 4.11 28.85 -4.70
N TYR A 270 3.47 28.93 -5.87
CA TYR A 270 2.06 29.23 -6.00
C TYR A 270 1.16 28.31 -5.14
N TYR A 271 1.48 27.02 -5.00
CA TYR A 271 0.63 26.05 -4.27
C TYR A 271 1.09 25.75 -2.84
N PHE A 272 2.32 26.09 -2.46
CA PHE A 272 2.92 25.65 -1.19
C PHE A 272 3.54 26.76 -0.35
N VAL A 273 3.77 27.95 -0.90
CA VAL A 273 4.35 29.07 -0.17
C VAL A 273 3.27 30.12 0.01
N LYS A 274 2.93 30.45 1.27
CA LYS A 274 2.07 31.60 1.53
C LYS A 274 2.89 32.87 1.22
N PRO A 275 2.29 33.95 0.69
CA PRO A 275 3.02 35.19 0.38
C PRO A 275 3.86 35.77 1.54
N ALA A 276 3.53 35.45 2.79
CA ALA A 276 4.26 35.91 3.99
C ALA A 276 5.57 35.13 4.28
N ASP A 277 5.79 33.96 3.66
CA ASP A 277 6.85 33.01 4.04
C ASP A 277 8.08 33.02 3.09
N LEU A 278 8.21 34.04 2.24
CA LEU A 278 9.29 34.17 1.24
C LEU A 278 10.66 34.57 1.84
N ALA A 279 10.74 34.83 3.15
CA ALA A 279 11.99 35.15 3.84
C ALA A 279 12.51 33.95 4.65
N TYR A 280 13.33 33.09 4.03
CA TYR A 280 14.06 32.06 4.77
C TYR A 280 15.20 32.69 5.58
N LYS A 281 15.16 32.57 6.91
CA LYS A 281 16.26 32.88 7.84
C LYS A 281 16.70 31.55 8.47
N GLY A 282 17.86 31.04 8.09
CA GLY A 282 18.35 29.72 8.48
C GLY A 282 18.72 29.61 9.97
N GLU A 283 17.74 29.53 10.87
CA GLU A 283 17.99 29.23 12.29
C GLU A 283 17.83 27.74 12.58
N LYS A 284 18.84 27.17 13.26
CA LYS A 284 18.80 25.83 13.86
C LYS A 284 18.14 25.92 15.24
N THR A 285 17.28 24.95 15.57
CA THR A 285 16.74 24.79 16.92
C THR A 285 17.20 23.46 17.53
N ASP A 286 17.93 23.55 18.65
CA ASP A 286 18.30 22.44 19.52
C ASP A 286 17.31 22.35 20.70
N LEU A 287 16.96 21.13 21.11
CA LEU A 287 16.11 20.87 22.29
C LEU A 287 16.75 19.79 23.17
N HIS A 288 16.89 20.07 24.46
CA HIS A 288 17.41 19.16 25.49
C HIS A 288 16.56 19.21 26.76
N TYR A 289 16.40 18.07 27.44
CA TYR A 289 16.00 18.02 28.85
C TYR A 289 16.41 16.67 29.50
N ASP A 290 16.83 16.72 30.77
CA ASP A 290 17.25 15.58 31.61
C ASP A 290 16.22 15.31 32.73
N MET A 291 16.13 14.06 33.19
CA MET A 291 16.21 13.70 34.62
C MET A 291 16.20 12.17 34.87
N GLU A 292 17.07 11.75 35.80
CA GLU A 292 17.24 10.39 36.35
C GLU A 292 16.06 9.92 37.23
N VAL A 293 15.83 8.60 37.25
CA VAL A 293 16.03 7.68 38.39
C VAL A 293 15.33 6.35 38.07
N THR A 294 16.09 5.28 38.35
CA THR A 294 15.95 3.84 38.13
C THR A 294 14.87 3.12 38.95
N ALA A 295 14.30 2.03 38.42
CA ALA A 295 14.66 0.65 38.82
C ALA A 295 13.83 -0.44 38.11
N GLU A 296 14.50 -1.56 37.87
CA GLU A 296 14.26 -2.66 36.93
C GLU A 296 13.13 -3.66 37.27
N GLY A 297 12.78 -4.45 36.24
CA GLY A 297 12.77 -5.91 36.41
C GLY A 297 11.72 -6.71 35.63
N THR A 298 11.91 -6.91 34.31
CA THR A 298 11.54 -8.11 33.48
C THR A 298 11.24 -7.75 32.01
N VAL A 299 12.28 -7.58 31.20
CA VAL A 299 12.30 -7.92 29.75
C VAL A 299 13.79 -7.94 29.40
N GLY A 300 14.28 -9.16 29.18
CA GLY A 300 15.67 -9.42 28.86
C GLY A 300 15.82 -9.58 27.35
N LYS A 301 16.77 -8.81 26.80
CA LYS A 301 17.35 -8.82 25.45
C LYS A 301 16.53 -8.15 24.35
N ALA A 302 16.83 -6.87 24.15
CA ALA A 302 16.70 -6.23 22.85
C ALA A 302 17.71 -6.86 21.86
N GLU A 303 17.29 -7.12 20.63
CA GLU A 303 18.15 -7.67 19.59
C GLU A 303 19.10 -6.56 19.07
N SER A 304 20.42 -6.71 19.29
CA SER A 304 21.44 -5.81 18.74
C SER A 304 21.82 -6.20 17.31
N ILE A 305 21.91 -5.23 16.41
CA ILE A 305 22.36 -5.39 15.02
C ILE A 305 23.83 -5.84 15.00
N ALA A 306 24.13 -6.92 14.27
CA ALA A 306 25.46 -7.53 14.21
C ALA A 306 26.39 -6.77 13.25
N GLY A 307 27.34 -6.05 13.83
CA GLY A 307 28.55 -5.46 13.23
C GLY A 307 29.44 -4.98 14.38
N THR A 308 30.76 -4.97 14.23
CA THR A 308 31.71 -4.54 15.30
C THR A 308 31.60 -3.04 15.58
N VAL A 309 30.52 -2.65 16.23
CA VAL A 309 30.29 -1.35 16.84
C VAL A 309 30.96 -1.38 18.21
N VAL A 310 31.91 -0.49 18.45
CA VAL A 310 32.68 -0.46 19.70
C VAL A 310 31.93 0.34 20.77
N LYS A 311 31.23 1.41 20.37
CA LYS A 311 30.29 2.12 21.24
C LYS A 311 29.06 2.59 20.46
N SER A 312 27.90 2.41 21.08
CA SER A 312 26.62 2.90 20.59
C SER A 312 25.84 3.53 21.74
N GLU A 313 25.14 4.61 21.46
CA GLU A 313 24.22 5.29 22.38
C GLU A 313 22.78 5.00 21.95
N VAL A 314 21.92 4.57 22.88
CA VAL A 314 20.49 4.34 22.56
C VAL A 314 19.80 5.71 22.49
N LEU A 315 19.24 6.04 21.32
CA LEU A 315 18.48 7.27 21.09
C LEU A 315 17.04 7.15 21.57
N GLU A 316 16.39 6.04 21.21
CA GLU A 316 15.02 5.75 21.59
C GLU A 316 14.76 4.24 21.58
N TYR A 317 13.70 3.84 22.26
CA TYR A 317 13.09 2.53 22.15
C TYR A 317 11.85 2.63 21.27
N VAL A 318 11.67 1.62 20.42
CA VAL A 318 10.55 1.53 19.49
C VAL A 318 9.78 0.26 19.79
N VAL A 319 8.47 0.38 19.99
CA VAL A 319 7.59 -0.79 20.12
C VAL A 319 6.99 -1.08 18.76
N ARG A 320 7.51 -2.10 18.09
CA ARG A 320 7.05 -2.53 16.78
C ARG A 320 5.96 -3.57 16.92
N VAL A 321 4.78 -3.26 16.39
CA VAL A 321 3.63 -4.16 16.37
C VAL A 321 3.73 -5.17 15.24
N GLY A 322 4.19 -4.75 14.07
CA GLY A 322 4.36 -5.61 12.91
C GLY A 322 5.04 -4.92 11.72
N GLU A 323 5.36 -5.74 10.73
CA GLU A 323 6.06 -5.38 9.48
C GLU A 323 5.17 -5.80 8.31
N TYR A 324 4.86 -4.88 7.41
CA TYR A 324 3.83 -5.05 6.40
C TYR A 324 4.35 -4.61 5.03
N LYS A 325 4.06 -5.37 3.98
CA LYS A 325 4.36 -4.95 2.60
C LYS A 325 3.38 -3.90 2.05
N ASP A 326 2.23 -3.77 2.70
CA ASP A 326 1.12 -2.92 2.26
C ASP A 326 0.76 -1.89 3.34
N LEU A 327 0.72 -0.61 2.94
CA LEU A 327 0.37 0.52 3.80
C LEU A 327 -1.05 0.40 4.36
N SER A 328 -1.98 -0.14 3.59
CA SER A 328 -3.38 -0.32 3.98
C SER A 328 -3.49 -1.32 5.14
N VAL A 329 -2.72 -2.41 5.08
CA VAL A 329 -2.67 -3.40 6.18
C VAL A 329 -2.07 -2.77 7.43
N ALA A 330 -0.96 -2.04 7.28
CA ALA A 330 -0.36 -1.31 8.39
C ALA A 330 -1.35 -0.32 9.03
N ASN A 331 -2.06 0.46 8.21
CA ASN A 331 -3.07 1.42 8.65
C ASN A 331 -4.25 0.76 9.37
N VAL A 332 -4.73 -0.40 8.89
CA VAL A 332 -5.80 -1.15 9.58
C VAL A 332 -5.35 -1.52 10.99
N VAL A 333 -4.13 -2.06 11.13
CA VAL A 333 -3.56 -2.44 12.44
C VAL A 333 -3.43 -1.22 13.36
N ALA A 334 -2.84 -0.12 12.88
CA ALA A 334 -2.70 1.09 13.70
C ALA A 334 -4.05 1.70 14.09
N THR A 335 -5.03 1.71 13.18
CA THR A 335 -6.38 2.23 13.45
C THR A 335 -7.11 1.38 14.48
N GLU A 336 -7.01 0.06 14.38
CA GLU A 336 -7.60 -0.87 15.33
C GLU A 336 -7.03 -0.67 16.74
N ILE A 337 -5.71 -0.54 16.86
CA ILE A 337 -5.03 -0.25 18.13
C ILE A 337 -5.47 1.10 18.68
N ALA A 338 -5.46 2.16 17.87
CA ALA A 338 -5.87 3.50 18.32
C ALA A 338 -7.34 3.55 18.78
N LYS A 339 -8.22 2.74 18.15
CA LYS A 339 -9.63 2.64 18.52
C LYS A 339 -9.83 1.88 19.84
N ASN A 340 -9.11 0.78 20.02
CA ASN A 340 -9.27 -0.10 21.18
C ASN A 340 -8.47 0.38 22.40
N GLN A 341 -7.42 1.19 22.20
CA GLN A 341 -6.54 1.70 23.24
C GLN A 341 -6.30 3.21 23.04
N LYS A 342 -7.19 4.02 23.60
CA LYS A 342 -7.08 5.48 23.53
C LYS A 342 -5.76 5.95 24.16
N GLY A 343 -5.02 6.76 23.42
CA GLY A 343 -3.78 7.39 23.91
C GLY A 343 -2.49 6.63 23.61
N ILE A 344 -2.54 5.51 22.89
CA ILE A 344 -1.32 4.89 22.34
C ILE A 344 -0.86 5.68 21.10
N PRO A 345 0.35 6.27 21.08
CA PRO A 345 0.83 7.06 19.94
C PRO A 345 1.44 6.13 18.88
N ILE A 346 0.62 5.25 18.31
CA ILE A 346 1.03 4.36 17.22
C ILE A 346 1.00 5.10 15.88
N GLY A 347 2.07 4.94 15.10
CA GLY A 347 2.20 5.50 13.76
C GLY A 347 2.69 4.47 12.75
N ILE A 348 2.59 4.80 11.46
CA ILE A 348 3.12 3.98 10.37
C ILE A 348 4.39 4.61 9.81
N TYR A 349 5.46 3.82 9.75
CA TYR A 349 6.77 4.24 9.28
C TYR A 349 7.20 3.35 8.12
N TYR A 350 7.81 3.92 7.07
CA TYR A 350 8.28 3.15 5.91
C TYR A 350 9.81 3.10 5.89
N ARG A 351 10.38 1.89 5.85
CA ARG A 351 11.83 1.63 5.73
C ARG A 351 12.07 0.27 5.08
N ASP A 352 13.18 0.09 4.35
CA ASP A 352 13.56 -1.20 3.76
C ASP A 352 12.42 -1.90 3.00
N ASP A 353 11.67 -1.15 2.19
CA ASP A 353 10.49 -1.61 1.43
C ASP A 353 9.33 -2.22 2.25
N LEU A 354 9.29 -1.93 3.56
CA LEU A 354 8.24 -2.37 4.47
C LEU A 354 7.64 -1.17 5.24
N TYR A 355 6.35 -1.30 5.56
CA TYR A 355 5.61 -0.44 6.47
C TYR A 355 5.59 -1.06 7.86
N TYR A 356 5.91 -0.26 8.87
CA TYR A 356 6.01 -0.69 10.25
C TYR A 356 4.98 0.06 11.07
N ALA A 357 4.12 -0.67 11.77
CA ALA A 357 3.26 -0.08 12.79
C ALA A 357 4.06 -0.01 14.10
N GLU A 358 4.48 1.19 14.48
CA GLU A 358 5.40 1.39 15.61
C GLU A 358 4.92 2.50 16.56
N ILE A 359 5.23 2.34 17.84
CA ILE A 359 5.19 3.42 18.84
C ILE A 359 6.63 3.90 19.01
N ARG A 360 6.86 5.21 18.81
CA ARG A 360 8.19 5.85 18.85
C ARG A 360 8.24 6.98 19.87
N GLY A 361 9.42 7.57 20.07
CA GLY A 361 9.66 8.62 21.05
C GLY A 361 9.69 8.09 22.47
N ILE A 362 10.00 6.80 22.66
CA ILE A 362 10.05 6.18 23.98
C ILE A 362 11.49 6.20 24.46
N GLU A 363 11.82 7.14 25.33
CA GLU A 363 13.18 7.28 25.87
C GLU A 363 13.53 6.15 26.85
N LYS A 364 12.52 5.61 27.55
CA LYS A 364 12.72 4.64 28.62
C LYS A 364 12.30 3.25 28.18
N LEU A 365 13.24 2.31 28.26
CA LEU A 365 13.02 0.91 27.94
C LEU A 365 11.79 0.31 28.66
N ASP A 366 11.55 0.67 29.92
CA ASP A 366 10.43 0.14 30.70
C ASP A 366 9.06 0.66 30.21
N GLN A 367 9.01 1.89 29.73
CA GLN A 367 7.81 2.41 29.07
C GLN A 367 7.54 1.63 27.77
N ALA A 368 8.58 1.33 26.99
CA ALA A 368 8.44 0.51 25.78
C ALA A 368 7.97 -0.91 26.10
N LYS A 369 8.52 -1.53 27.15
CA LYS A 369 8.08 -2.85 27.65
C LYS A 369 6.63 -2.83 28.11
N THR A 370 6.17 -1.73 28.71
CA THR A 370 4.77 -1.57 29.15
C THR A 370 3.82 -1.54 27.96
N TYR A 371 4.13 -0.74 26.94
CA TYR A 371 3.38 -0.73 25.69
C TYR A 371 3.39 -2.09 25.00
N ALA A 372 4.55 -2.77 24.94
CA ALA A 372 4.67 -4.09 24.34
C ALA A 372 3.79 -5.13 25.06
N LYS A 373 3.83 -5.19 26.41
CA LYS A 373 2.98 -6.08 27.21
C LYS A 373 1.50 -5.81 26.98
N LEU A 374 1.10 -4.53 26.93
CA LEU A 374 -0.28 -4.13 26.62
C LEU A 374 -0.71 -4.64 25.24
N LEU A 375 0.10 -4.40 24.20
CA LEU A 375 -0.19 -4.83 22.83
C LEU A 375 -0.27 -6.37 22.70
N ILE A 376 0.63 -7.10 23.36
CA ILE A 376 0.59 -8.57 23.42
C ILE A 376 -0.71 -9.04 24.11
N SER A 377 -1.12 -8.39 25.20
CA SER A 377 -2.32 -8.77 25.95
C SER A 377 -3.62 -8.63 25.14
N ILE A 378 -3.64 -7.76 24.13
CA ILE A 378 -4.78 -7.55 23.24
C ILE A 378 -4.65 -8.28 21.89
N GLY A 379 -3.67 -9.18 21.75
CA GLY A 379 -3.58 -10.12 20.62
C GLY A 379 -2.41 -9.90 19.65
N TYR A 380 -1.64 -8.82 19.79
CA TYR A 380 -0.46 -8.56 18.93
C TYR A 380 0.78 -9.30 19.45
N LYS A 381 0.79 -10.62 19.29
CA LYS A 381 1.83 -11.51 19.87
C LYS A 381 3.23 -11.29 19.31
N ASP A 382 3.34 -10.76 18.09
CA ASP A 382 4.61 -10.50 17.41
C ASP A 382 5.21 -9.13 17.78
N THR A 383 4.61 -8.41 18.73
CA THR A 383 5.14 -7.13 19.18
C THR A 383 6.51 -7.28 19.83
N LYS A 384 7.48 -6.49 19.36
CA LYS A 384 8.87 -6.47 19.86
C LYS A 384 9.33 -5.06 20.22
N VAL A 385 10.23 -4.97 21.20
CA VAL A 385 10.92 -3.73 21.55
C VAL A 385 12.25 -3.70 20.80
N VAL A 386 12.48 -2.62 20.06
CA VAL A 386 13.68 -2.41 19.23
C VAL A 386 14.42 -1.19 19.75
N GLU A 387 15.73 -1.33 19.94
CA GLU A 387 16.60 -0.21 20.28
C GLU A 387 17.01 0.53 19.01
N VAL A 388 16.80 1.85 18.99
CA VAL A 388 17.34 2.72 17.95
C VAL A 388 18.62 3.32 18.51
N VAL A 389 19.76 2.89 17.95
CA VAL A 389 21.07 3.31 18.43
C VAL A 389 21.76 4.27 17.47
N LYS A 390 22.49 5.22 18.02
CA LYS A 390 23.47 6.05 17.31
C LYS A 390 24.85 5.44 17.50
N VAL A 391 25.52 5.13 16.41
CA VAL A 391 26.93 4.68 16.46
C VAL A 391 27.78 5.89 16.83
N THR A 392 28.52 5.80 17.94
CA THR A 392 29.38 6.89 18.44
C THR A 392 30.86 6.63 18.15
N GLU A 393 31.28 5.36 18.08
CA GLU A 393 32.64 4.98 17.69
C GLU A 393 32.62 3.71 16.81
N TYR A 394 33.28 3.78 15.65
CA TYR A 394 33.59 2.61 14.83
C TYR A 394 34.92 2.01 15.30
N GLY A 395 34.95 0.70 15.54
CA GLY A 395 36.22 0.03 15.83
C GLY A 395 37.11 0.04 14.60
N GLU A 396 38.38 0.39 14.76
CA GLU A 396 39.38 0.16 13.73
C GLU A 396 39.38 -1.33 13.41
N GLN A 397 39.07 -1.69 12.17
CA GLN A 397 39.28 -3.06 11.70
C GLN A 397 40.77 -3.32 11.80
N GLY A 398 41.16 -4.21 12.72
CA GLY A 398 42.54 -4.68 12.80
C GLY A 398 42.93 -5.25 11.44
N ASN A 399 43.95 -4.64 10.82
CA ASN A 399 44.58 -5.14 9.59
C ASN A 399 45.16 -6.54 9.77
#